data_AF-A0A9P8G971-F1
#
_entry.id   AF-A0A9P8G971-F1
#
_cell.length_a   1.000
_cell.length_b   1.000
_cell.length_c   1.000
_cell.angle_alpha   90.00
_cell.angle_beta   90.00
_cell.angle_gamma   90.00
#
_symmetry.space_group_name_H-M   'P 1'
#
loop_
_entity.id
_entity.type
_entity.pdbx_description
1 polymer ?
#
loop_
_entity_poly.entity_id
_entity_poly.type
_entity_poly.pdbx_seq_one_letter_code
_entity_poly.pdbx_strand_id
1 'polypeptide(L)'
;MANLLNILGTDRFPPVFDTLTAHLPIKDVIALTRTCRTLRPLYQKLVNKGAWDINKRLKTFVNDPLGFRKRLAELDGIISGSFALQFLDRVHWEGSDLDVCVQVGEKADAFCRYMEEVEGYDLASRKVGKYNWTHVDMVHQYDKEVDGELVRLEIILTHQHPIHSTLSTYTTVLVNVITGDHAYSVFPNATFIKRQTYPTRIPDYFNGVILTQKYKDRGWQFIQRVPKKKRVTAELDLGSRRIGDKHTWKMALSPISDDTADDAAGAVEGLEFEITRCQGFYDEFELEWLGVAASRQAD
;
A
#
# COMPACT_ATOMS: atom_id res chain seq x y z
N MET A 1 -24.57 15.61 -28.50
CA MET A 1 -24.01 14.29 -28.84
C MET A 1 -23.07 13.86 -27.72
N ALA A 2 -23.28 12.68 -27.12
CA ALA A 2 -22.41 12.16 -26.07
C ALA A 2 -21.13 11.60 -26.70
N ASN A 3 -20.00 12.27 -26.48
CA ASN A 3 -18.67 11.77 -26.84
C ASN A 3 -17.85 11.60 -25.56
N LEU A 4 -16.70 10.92 -25.66
CA LEU A 4 -15.88 10.61 -24.48
C LEU A 4 -15.50 11.86 -23.66
N LEU A 5 -15.21 12.97 -24.34
CA LEU A 5 -14.89 14.25 -23.69
C LEU A 5 -16.07 14.81 -22.89
N ASN A 6 -17.29 14.71 -23.41
CA ASN A 6 -18.48 15.15 -22.70
C ASN A 6 -18.82 14.21 -21.53
N ILE A 7 -18.62 12.91 -21.69
CA ILE A 7 -18.91 11.92 -20.64
C ILE A 7 -17.92 12.06 -19.48
N LEU A 8 -16.62 12.09 -19.76
CA LEU A 8 -15.59 12.12 -18.73
C LEU A 8 -15.29 13.53 -18.20
N GLY A 9 -15.38 14.54 -19.08
CA GLY A 9 -15.03 15.93 -18.76
C GLY A 9 -16.13 16.76 -18.13
N THR A 10 -17.39 16.30 -18.10
CA THR A 10 -18.53 17.05 -17.54
C THR A 10 -19.34 16.21 -16.55
N ASP A 11 -20.21 16.82 -15.75
CA ASP A 11 -21.06 16.12 -14.78
C ASP A 11 -22.45 15.74 -15.33
N ARG A 12 -22.60 15.79 -16.66
CA ARG A 12 -23.88 15.56 -17.33
C ARG A 12 -24.32 14.10 -17.39
N PHE A 13 -23.40 13.16 -17.20
CA PHE A 13 -23.67 11.72 -17.35
C PHE A 13 -23.15 10.88 -16.16
N PRO A 14 -23.61 11.10 -14.91
CA PRO A 14 -23.02 10.44 -13.74
C PRO A 14 -23.02 8.91 -13.82
N PRO A 15 -24.12 8.20 -14.18
CA PRO A 15 -24.11 6.74 -14.22
C PRO A 15 -23.10 6.19 -15.24
N VAL A 16 -23.04 6.78 -16.44
CA VAL A 16 -22.11 6.36 -17.50
C VAL A 16 -20.67 6.67 -17.12
N PHE A 17 -20.42 7.82 -16.50
CA PHE A 17 -19.10 8.18 -15.95
C PHE A 17 -18.65 7.16 -14.91
N ASP A 18 -19.50 6.86 -13.93
CA ASP A 18 -19.15 5.98 -12.81
C ASP A 18 -18.88 4.55 -13.33
N THR A 19 -19.71 4.02 -14.23
CA THR A 19 -19.47 2.71 -14.86
C THR A 19 -18.17 2.67 -15.67
N LEU A 20 -17.93 3.65 -16.54
CA LEU A 20 -16.72 3.66 -17.37
C LEU A 20 -15.46 3.75 -16.50
N THR A 21 -15.47 4.66 -15.53
CA THR A 21 -14.28 4.92 -14.70
C THR A 21 -14.00 3.83 -13.67
N ALA A 22 -14.99 3.01 -13.31
CA ALA A 22 -14.81 1.79 -12.52
C ALA A 22 -13.97 0.74 -13.27
N HIS A 23 -14.01 0.73 -14.61
CA HIS A 23 -13.23 -0.20 -15.44
C HIS A 23 -11.89 0.37 -15.94
N LEU A 24 -11.58 1.63 -15.65
CA LEU A 24 -10.29 2.22 -16.01
C LEU A 24 -9.25 1.94 -14.93
N PRO A 25 -8.17 1.19 -15.18
CA PRO A 25 -7.05 1.15 -14.25
C PRO A 25 -6.40 2.54 -14.14
N ILE A 26 -5.70 2.79 -13.03
CA ILE A 26 -5.07 4.10 -12.78
C ILE A 26 -4.13 4.54 -13.92
N LYS A 27 -3.42 3.61 -14.56
CA LYS A 27 -2.58 3.91 -15.74
C LYS A 27 -3.37 4.59 -16.87
N ASP A 28 -4.60 4.18 -17.10
CA ASP A 28 -5.43 4.68 -18.20
C ASP A 28 -6.06 6.03 -17.83
N VAL A 29 -6.43 6.20 -16.54
CA VAL A 29 -6.83 7.51 -16.00
C VAL A 29 -5.71 8.55 -16.21
N ILE A 30 -4.47 8.21 -15.84
CA ILE A 30 -3.31 9.09 -16.01
C ILE A 30 -2.99 9.30 -17.50
N ALA A 31 -3.13 8.29 -18.36
CA ALA A 31 -2.95 8.47 -19.80
C ALA A 31 -3.98 9.47 -20.36
N LEU A 32 -5.25 9.32 -19.99
CA LEU A 32 -6.34 10.19 -20.43
C LEU A 32 -6.14 11.65 -19.99
N THR A 33 -5.67 11.90 -18.76
CA THR A 33 -5.43 13.27 -18.27
C THR A 33 -4.34 14.00 -19.07
N ARG A 34 -3.49 13.26 -19.77
CA ARG A 34 -2.39 13.78 -20.60
C ARG A 34 -2.75 13.98 -22.07
N THR A 35 -3.94 13.53 -22.49
CA THR A 35 -4.36 13.63 -23.90
C THR A 35 -4.86 15.02 -24.28
N CYS A 36 -5.63 15.69 -23.40
CA CYS A 36 -6.26 16.97 -23.70
C CYS A 36 -6.62 17.76 -22.45
N ARG A 37 -6.84 19.08 -22.61
CA ARG A 37 -7.16 20.00 -21.50
C ARG A 37 -8.47 19.64 -20.78
N THR A 38 -9.46 19.14 -21.51
CA THR A 38 -10.78 18.77 -20.97
C THR A 38 -10.69 17.58 -20.00
N LEU A 39 -9.80 16.61 -20.26
CA LEU A 39 -9.62 15.43 -19.41
C LEU A 39 -8.51 15.60 -18.38
N ARG A 40 -7.71 16.66 -18.46
CA ARG A 40 -6.68 17.00 -17.46
C ARG A 40 -7.17 16.92 -16.00
N PRO A 41 -8.37 17.40 -15.62
CA PRO A 41 -8.85 17.28 -14.24
C PRO A 41 -9.45 15.91 -13.88
N LEU A 42 -9.48 14.92 -14.77
CA LEU A 42 -10.17 13.64 -14.54
C LEU A 42 -9.69 12.92 -13.28
N TYR A 43 -8.38 12.92 -13.00
CA TYR A 43 -7.84 12.33 -11.77
C TYR A 43 -8.42 13.00 -10.53
N GLN A 44 -8.35 14.34 -10.44
CA GLN A 44 -8.89 15.08 -9.30
C GLN A 44 -10.41 14.91 -9.18
N LYS A 45 -11.11 14.85 -10.32
CA LYS A 45 -12.55 14.58 -10.35
C LYS A 45 -12.88 13.21 -9.75
N LEU A 46 -12.08 12.18 -10.03
CA LEU A 46 -12.23 10.85 -9.44
C LEU A 46 -11.96 10.85 -7.94
N VAL A 47 -10.89 11.54 -7.49
CA VAL A 47 -10.63 11.75 -6.07
C VAL A 47 -11.84 12.39 -5.38
N ASN A 48 -12.35 13.50 -5.93
CA ASN A 48 -13.50 14.22 -5.37
C ASN A 48 -14.81 13.40 -5.39
N LYS A 49 -14.92 12.43 -6.29
CA LYS A 49 -16.05 11.48 -6.37
C LYS A 49 -15.88 10.24 -5.48
N GLY A 50 -14.84 10.18 -4.66
CA GLY A 50 -14.62 9.06 -3.71
C GLY A 50 -14.02 7.81 -4.35
N ALA A 51 -13.31 7.92 -5.48
CA ALA A 51 -12.63 6.76 -6.09
C ALA A 51 -11.53 6.16 -5.19
N TRP A 52 -11.08 6.90 -4.18
CA TRP A 52 -10.13 6.49 -3.14
C TRP A 52 -10.70 6.80 -1.74
N ASP A 53 -11.95 6.43 -1.49
CA ASP A 53 -12.56 6.54 -0.16
C ASP A 53 -12.02 5.45 0.78
N ILE A 54 -11.04 5.81 1.62
CA ILE A 54 -10.43 4.91 2.59
C ILE A 54 -11.41 4.46 3.67
N ASN A 55 -12.33 5.32 4.10
CA ASN A 55 -13.28 4.98 5.17
C ASN A 55 -14.25 3.91 4.68
N LYS A 56 -14.72 4.03 3.44
CA LYS A 56 -15.53 3.00 2.78
C LYS A 56 -14.79 1.66 2.70
N ARG A 57 -13.48 1.68 2.42
CA ARG A 57 -12.65 0.46 2.32
C ARG A 57 -12.39 -0.20 3.67
N LEU A 58 -12.23 0.61 4.71
CA LEU A 58 -11.98 0.14 6.08
C LEU A 58 -13.25 -0.40 6.75
N LYS A 59 -14.44 0.03 6.35
CA LYS A 59 -15.73 -0.44 6.91
C LYS A 59 -15.93 -1.97 6.87
N THR A 60 -15.23 -2.67 5.99
CA THR A 60 -15.25 -4.14 5.94
C THR A 60 -14.53 -4.79 7.12
N PHE A 61 -13.59 -4.08 7.75
CA PHE A 61 -12.75 -4.59 8.83
C PHE A 61 -13.08 -3.93 10.18
N VAL A 62 -13.43 -2.65 10.17
CA VAL A 62 -13.65 -1.86 11.38
C VAL A 62 -15.00 -1.14 11.38
N ASN A 63 -15.60 -1.01 12.56
CA ASN A 63 -16.85 -0.32 12.77
C ASN A 63 -16.66 1.21 12.66
N ASP A 64 -15.56 1.73 13.19
CA ASP A 64 -15.19 3.16 13.15
C ASP A 64 -13.90 3.41 12.36
N PRO A 65 -13.97 3.59 11.03
CA PRO A 65 -12.80 3.91 10.21
C PRO A 65 -12.05 5.18 10.63
N LEU A 66 -12.74 6.19 11.16
CA LEU A 66 -12.11 7.44 11.56
C LEU A 66 -11.35 7.26 12.87
N GLY A 67 -11.97 6.61 13.85
CA GLY A 67 -11.33 6.17 15.09
C GLY A 67 -10.10 5.31 14.81
N PHE A 68 -10.22 4.31 13.94
CA PHE A 68 -9.11 3.45 13.54
C PHE A 68 -7.94 4.25 12.95
N ARG A 69 -8.21 5.15 12.00
CA ARG A 69 -7.18 6.00 11.38
C ARG A 69 -6.54 6.96 12.38
N LYS A 70 -7.30 7.48 13.33
CA LYS A 70 -6.76 8.27 14.44
C LYS A 70 -5.79 7.43 15.29
N ARG A 71 -6.14 6.17 15.59
CA ARG A 71 -5.25 5.26 16.33
C ARG A 71 -4.00 4.88 15.58
N LEU A 72 -4.07 4.72 14.25
CA LEU A 72 -2.86 4.58 13.43
C LEU A 72 -1.93 5.79 13.60
N ALA A 73 -2.47 7.00 13.54
CA ALA A 73 -1.67 8.22 13.69
C ALA A 73 -1.08 8.37 15.12
N GLU A 74 -1.84 8.05 16.16
CA GLU A 74 -1.39 8.12 17.56
C GLU A 74 -0.27 7.10 17.89
N LEU A 75 -0.25 5.96 17.19
CA LEU A 75 0.60 4.81 17.54
C LEU A 75 1.68 4.54 16.48
N ASP A 76 1.90 5.46 15.54
CA ASP A 76 2.78 5.31 14.37
C ASP A 76 2.51 4.01 13.58
N GLY A 77 1.25 3.58 13.60
CA GLY A 77 0.77 2.40 12.89
C GLY A 77 0.57 2.69 11.41
N ILE A 78 0.82 1.69 10.57
CA ILE A 78 0.63 1.81 9.13
C ILE A 78 -0.13 0.61 8.58
N ILE A 79 -0.97 0.82 7.57
CA ILE A 79 -1.53 -0.25 6.75
C ILE A 79 -0.54 -0.55 5.62
N SER A 80 -0.29 -1.83 5.36
CA SER A 80 0.65 -2.28 4.34
C SER A 80 0.04 -3.36 3.44
N GLY A 81 0.90 -4.06 2.71
CA GLY A 81 0.56 -5.29 2.01
C GLY A 81 -0.49 -5.11 0.92
N SER A 82 -1.35 -6.11 0.80
CA SER A 82 -2.26 -6.17 -0.35
C SER A 82 -3.39 -5.14 -0.26
N PHE A 83 -3.81 -4.74 0.94
CA PHE A 83 -4.84 -3.71 1.11
C PHE A 83 -4.36 -2.36 0.54
N ALA A 84 -3.15 -1.92 0.91
CA ALA A 84 -2.59 -0.66 0.44
C ALA A 84 -2.42 -0.62 -1.09
N LEU A 85 -1.96 -1.72 -1.68
CA LEU A 85 -1.84 -1.87 -3.13
C LEU A 85 -3.20 -1.74 -3.83
N GLN A 86 -4.21 -2.46 -3.34
CA GLN A 86 -5.55 -2.47 -3.93
C GLN A 86 -6.23 -1.10 -3.85
N PHE A 87 -6.05 -0.41 -2.73
CA PHE A 87 -6.56 0.93 -2.51
C PHE A 87 -6.02 1.88 -3.58
N LEU A 88 -4.69 1.92 -3.75
CA LEU A 88 -4.05 2.80 -4.73
C LEU A 88 -4.40 2.41 -6.19
N ASP A 89 -4.46 1.11 -6.49
CA ASP A 89 -4.79 0.62 -7.84
C ASP A 89 -6.29 0.72 -8.19
N ARG A 90 -7.14 1.04 -7.21
CA ARG A 90 -8.61 1.04 -7.31
C ARG A 90 -9.20 -0.30 -7.72
N VAL A 91 -8.66 -1.39 -7.21
CA VAL A 91 -9.18 -2.75 -7.43
C VAL A 91 -9.66 -3.36 -6.12
N HIS A 92 -10.44 -4.43 -6.23
CA HIS A 92 -10.89 -5.24 -5.10
C HIS A 92 -10.65 -6.71 -5.42
N TRP A 93 -9.97 -7.41 -4.51
CA TRP A 93 -9.79 -8.84 -4.56
C TRP A 93 -10.49 -9.45 -3.36
N GLU A 94 -11.49 -10.29 -3.61
CA GLU A 94 -12.26 -11.00 -2.58
C GLU A 94 -11.32 -11.78 -1.64
N GLY A 95 -11.71 -11.85 -0.36
CA GLY A 95 -10.94 -12.53 0.68
C GLY A 95 -9.55 -11.93 0.93
N SER A 96 -9.35 -10.64 0.63
CA SER A 96 -8.11 -9.96 1.00
C SER A 96 -8.09 -9.52 2.46
N ASP A 97 -6.95 -9.73 3.09
CA ASP A 97 -6.71 -9.39 4.49
C ASP A 97 -6.36 -7.89 4.65
N LEU A 98 -6.55 -7.37 5.86
CA LEU A 98 -6.04 -6.06 6.28
C LEU A 98 -4.77 -6.22 7.12
N ASP A 99 -3.64 -5.81 6.55
CA ASP A 99 -2.33 -5.87 7.20
C ASP A 99 -2.01 -4.54 7.88
N VAL A 100 -1.88 -4.54 9.21
CA VAL A 100 -1.50 -3.35 9.99
C VAL A 100 -0.18 -3.61 10.69
N CYS A 101 0.84 -2.81 10.39
CA CYS A 101 2.13 -2.91 11.06
C CYS A 101 2.22 -1.90 12.21
N VAL A 102 2.62 -2.35 13.40
CA VAL A 102 2.79 -1.53 14.61
C VAL A 102 4.06 -1.97 15.34
N GLN A 103 4.79 -1.02 15.94
CA GLN A 103 5.99 -1.33 16.70
C GLN A 103 5.64 -2.05 18.02
N VAL A 104 6.40 -3.10 18.37
CA VAL A 104 6.28 -3.83 19.63
C VAL A 104 6.41 -2.91 20.86
N GLY A 105 5.82 -3.34 21.98
CA GLY A 105 5.76 -2.58 23.23
C GLY A 105 4.42 -1.89 23.42
N GLU A 106 4.40 -0.75 24.11
CA GLU A 106 3.18 -0.05 24.51
C GLU A 106 2.26 0.30 23.32
N LYS A 107 2.85 0.63 22.15
CA LYS A 107 2.10 0.92 20.92
C LYS A 107 1.31 -0.29 20.42
N ALA A 108 1.96 -1.46 20.34
CA ALA A 108 1.31 -2.71 19.96
C ALA A 108 0.21 -3.11 20.96
N ASP A 109 0.49 -3.01 22.26
CA ASP A 109 -0.48 -3.34 23.31
C ASP A 109 -1.71 -2.43 23.25
N ALA A 110 -1.51 -1.12 23.05
CA ALA A 110 -2.58 -0.16 22.90
C ALA A 110 -3.42 -0.41 21.63
N PHE A 111 -2.77 -0.78 20.51
CA PHE A 111 -3.47 -1.08 19.27
C PHE A 111 -4.26 -2.39 19.35
N CYS A 112 -3.67 -3.47 19.88
CA CYS A 112 -4.38 -4.74 20.08
C CYS A 112 -5.60 -4.55 20.99
N ARG A 113 -5.45 -3.82 22.10
CA ARG A 113 -6.54 -3.49 23.01
C ARG A 113 -7.65 -2.69 22.32
N TYR A 114 -7.29 -1.72 21.48
CA TYR A 114 -8.27 -0.98 20.69
C TYR A 114 -9.06 -1.90 19.75
N MET A 115 -8.38 -2.79 19.03
CA MET A 115 -9.05 -3.75 18.13
C MET A 115 -10.00 -4.68 18.90
N GLU A 116 -9.60 -5.10 20.10
CA GLU A 116 -10.38 -6.01 20.94
C GLU A 116 -11.57 -5.31 21.62
N GLU A 117 -11.33 -4.20 22.32
CA GLU A 117 -12.32 -3.52 23.16
C GLU A 117 -13.25 -2.59 22.38
N VAL A 118 -12.80 -2.02 21.26
CA VAL A 118 -13.56 -1.01 20.48
C VAL A 118 -14.10 -1.58 19.17
N GLU A 119 -13.26 -2.29 18.40
CA GLU A 119 -13.67 -2.86 17.11
C GLU A 119 -14.31 -4.25 17.22
N GLY A 120 -14.26 -4.84 18.42
CA GLY A 120 -14.93 -6.09 18.76
C GLY A 120 -14.25 -7.32 18.14
N TYR A 121 -12.93 -7.29 17.97
CA TYR A 121 -12.17 -8.49 17.61
C TYR A 121 -11.97 -9.38 18.84
N ASP A 122 -12.26 -10.68 18.72
CA ASP A 122 -12.18 -11.60 19.84
C ASP A 122 -10.72 -12.01 20.11
N LEU A 123 -10.20 -11.66 21.29
CA LEU A 123 -8.88 -12.10 21.76
C LEU A 123 -8.75 -13.62 21.78
N ALA A 124 -9.82 -14.38 22.06
CA ALA A 124 -9.78 -15.84 22.07
C ALA A 124 -9.62 -16.43 20.66
N SER A 125 -10.03 -15.69 19.62
CA SER A 125 -9.83 -16.07 18.22
C SER A 125 -8.41 -15.80 17.70
N ARG A 126 -7.62 -15.03 18.46
CA ARG A 126 -6.29 -14.55 18.05
C ARG A 126 -5.31 -15.70 17.86
N LYS A 127 -4.75 -15.79 16.66
CA LYS A 127 -3.66 -16.72 16.34
C LYS A 127 -2.35 -15.95 16.29
N VAL A 128 -1.31 -16.51 16.91
CA VAL A 128 0.04 -15.94 16.84
C VAL A 128 0.82 -16.67 15.75
N GLY A 129 1.20 -15.91 14.72
CA GLY A 129 2.04 -16.36 13.62
C GLY A 129 3.43 -15.73 13.67
N LYS A 130 4.31 -16.19 12.79
CA LYS A 130 5.61 -15.58 12.54
C LYS A 130 5.88 -15.57 11.05
N TYR A 131 6.10 -14.40 10.49
CA TYR A 131 6.65 -14.31 9.14
C TYR A 131 8.15 -14.48 9.17
N ASN A 132 8.69 -15.11 8.13
CA ASN A 132 10.12 -15.01 7.84
C ASN A 132 10.43 -13.66 7.15
N TRP A 133 9.95 -12.56 7.73
CA TRP A 133 10.06 -11.20 7.22
C TRP A 133 11.03 -10.40 8.08
N THR A 134 12.04 -9.79 7.46
CA THR A 134 12.90 -8.81 8.10
C THR A 134 12.07 -7.76 8.85
N HIS A 135 12.50 -7.42 10.05
CA HIS A 135 11.84 -6.45 10.93
C HIS A 135 10.51 -6.87 11.58
N VAL A 136 10.01 -8.09 11.31
CA VAL A 136 8.79 -8.63 11.93
C VAL A 136 9.15 -9.61 13.04
N ASP A 137 8.60 -9.38 14.22
CA ASP A 137 8.79 -10.25 15.38
C ASP A 137 7.73 -11.34 15.44
N MET A 138 6.46 -10.95 15.27
CA MET A 138 5.31 -11.84 15.27
C MET A 138 4.11 -11.20 14.57
N VAL A 139 3.08 -12.00 14.33
CA VAL A 139 1.83 -11.57 13.70
C VAL A 139 0.67 -12.01 14.58
N HIS A 140 -0.21 -11.10 14.94
CA HIS A 140 -1.49 -11.42 15.55
C HIS A 140 -2.56 -11.44 14.47
N GLN A 141 -3.06 -12.62 14.15
CA GLN A 141 -4.13 -12.80 13.19
C GLN A 141 -5.47 -12.89 13.93
N TYR A 142 -6.44 -12.11 13.48
CA TYR A 142 -7.82 -12.15 13.92
C TYR A 142 -8.72 -12.43 12.73
N ASP A 143 -9.61 -13.40 12.87
CA ASP A 143 -10.65 -13.70 11.90
C ASP A 143 -12.00 -13.26 12.49
N LYS A 144 -12.82 -12.55 11.73
CA LYS A 144 -14.15 -12.05 12.15
C LYS A 144 -15.14 -12.30 11.02
N GLU A 145 -16.40 -12.59 11.34
CA GLU A 145 -17.47 -12.65 10.35
C GLU A 145 -18.18 -11.29 10.29
N VAL A 146 -18.32 -10.73 9.09
CA VAL A 146 -19.00 -9.46 8.81
C VAL A 146 -19.96 -9.70 7.65
N ASP A 147 -21.25 -9.51 7.89
CA ASP A 147 -22.32 -9.72 6.89
C ASP A 147 -22.27 -11.11 6.20
N GLY A 148 -21.83 -12.14 6.92
CA GLY A 148 -21.70 -13.51 6.41
C GLY A 148 -20.40 -13.80 5.68
N GLU A 149 -19.48 -12.84 5.58
CA GLU A 149 -18.14 -13.03 5.02
C GLU A 149 -17.06 -13.06 6.10
N LEU A 150 -16.12 -14.00 5.95
CA LEU A 150 -14.95 -14.07 6.82
C LEU A 150 -13.94 -13.00 6.41
N VAL A 151 -13.70 -12.05 7.29
CA VAL A 151 -12.67 -11.02 7.14
C VAL A 151 -11.50 -11.31 8.06
N ARG A 152 -10.29 -11.04 7.58
CA ARG A 152 -9.06 -11.23 8.34
C ARG A 152 -8.33 -9.91 8.54
N LEU A 153 -7.90 -9.70 9.78
CA LEU A 153 -7.00 -8.65 10.20
C LEU A 153 -5.70 -9.29 10.68
N GLU A 154 -4.56 -8.79 10.20
CA GLU A 154 -3.24 -9.19 10.69
C GLU A 154 -2.54 -7.97 11.27
N ILE A 155 -2.27 -8.01 12.57
CA ILE A 155 -1.43 -7.02 13.27
C ILE A 155 0.00 -7.54 13.26
N ILE A 156 0.82 -6.94 12.41
CA ILE A 156 2.23 -7.30 12.18
C ILE A 156 3.09 -6.49 13.15
N LEU A 157 3.68 -7.17 14.14
CA LEU A 157 4.47 -6.53 15.17
C LEU A 157 5.93 -6.41 14.74
N THR A 158 6.47 -5.19 14.78
CA THR A 158 7.83 -4.88 14.31
C THR A 158 8.74 -4.39 15.44
N HIS A 159 10.02 -4.80 15.47
CA HIS A 159 10.97 -4.27 16.47
C HIS A 159 11.50 -2.87 16.15
N GLN A 160 11.36 -2.41 14.90
CA GLN A 160 11.66 -1.05 14.46
C GLN A 160 10.37 -0.35 14.02
N HIS A 161 10.48 0.92 13.62
CA HIS A 161 9.36 1.64 13.03
C HIS A 161 8.74 0.82 11.88
N PRO A 162 7.40 0.68 11.80
CA PRO A 162 6.71 -0.22 10.86
C PRO A 162 7.10 -0.08 9.39
N ILE A 163 7.56 1.10 8.98
CA ILE A 163 8.03 1.33 7.61
C ILE A 163 9.22 0.45 7.20
N HIS A 164 10.07 0.05 8.15
CA HIS A 164 11.24 -0.77 7.88
C HIS A 164 10.84 -2.12 7.29
N SER A 165 9.81 -2.77 7.85
CA SER A 165 9.31 -4.03 7.30
C SER A 165 8.77 -3.83 5.88
N THR A 166 7.97 -2.78 5.64
CA THR A 166 7.37 -2.51 4.32
C THR A 166 8.41 -2.21 3.25
N LEU A 167 9.43 -1.41 3.55
CA LEU A 167 10.53 -1.14 2.62
C LEU A 167 11.30 -2.43 2.26
N SER A 168 11.55 -3.29 3.25
CA SER A 168 12.21 -4.57 3.06
C SER A 168 11.23 -5.74 2.83
N THR A 169 10.06 -5.47 2.26
CA THR A 169 9.09 -6.50 1.89
C THR A 169 9.65 -7.43 0.80
N TYR A 170 8.81 -8.27 0.22
CA TYR A 170 9.24 -9.29 -0.74
C TYR A 170 9.48 -8.75 -2.15
N THR A 171 8.71 -7.73 -2.56
CA THR A 171 8.84 -7.16 -3.90
C THR A 171 8.30 -5.74 -3.98
N THR A 172 8.79 -4.94 -4.94
CA THR A 172 8.47 -3.51 -5.07
C THR A 172 6.98 -3.18 -5.19
N VAL A 173 6.16 -4.08 -5.76
CA VAL A 173 4.70 -3.92 -5.86
C VAL A 173 4.03 -3.82 -4.50
N LEU A 174 4.65 -4.33 -3.43
CA LEU A 174 4.14 -4.28 -2.07
C LEU A 174 4.65 -3.08 -1.26
N VAL A 175 5.52 -2.25 -1.83
CA VAL A 175 6.09 -1.09 -1.11
C VAL A 175 5.14 0.11 -1.23
N ASN A 176 3.95 -0.09 -0.65
CA ASN A 176 2.90 0.90 -0.50
C ASN A 176 2.44 0.94 0.95
N VAL A 177 2.11 2.13 1.43
CA VAL A 177 1.77 2.36 2.84
C VAL A 177 0.58 3.29 2.92
N ILE A 178 -0.33 3.05 3.87
CA ILE A 178 -1.38 4.00 4.23
C ILE A 178 -1.22 4.33 5.72
N THR A 179 -1.07 5.61 6.04
CA THR A 179 -1.10 6.18 7.39
C THR A 179 -2.53 6.62 7.74
N GLY A 180 -2.73 7.21 8.92
CA GLY A 180 -4.02 7.78 9.30
C GLY A 180 -4.56 8.81 8.30
N ASP A 181 -3.69 9.50 7.56
CA ASP A 181 -4.00 10.71 6.80
C ASP A 181 -3.53 10.67 5.33
N HIS A 182 -2.62 9.77 4.96
CA HIS A 182 -2.03 9.71 3.63
C HIS A 182 -1.82 8.29 3.13
N ALA A 183 -1.81 8.11 1.81
CA ALA A 183 -1.35 6.91 1.13
C ALA A 183 -0.10 7.20 0.30
N TYR A 184 0.83 6.25 0.29
CA TYR A 184 2.14 6.35 -0.33
C TYR A 184 2.43 5.12 -1.19
N SER A 185 2.98 5.34 -2.38
CA SER A 185 3.68 4.30 -3.15
C SER A 185 5.10 4.75 -3.44
N VAL A 186 6.08 3.92 -3.06
CA VAL A 186 7.50 4.24 -3.24
C VAL A 186 7.94 4.03 -4.70
N PHE A 187 7.31 3.09 -5.40
CA PHE A 187 7.63 2.73 -6.79
C PHE A 187 6.39 2.80 -7.70
N PRO A 188 5.75 3.98 -7.84
CA PRO A 188 4.44 4.09 -8.48
C PRO A 188 4.47 3.84 -9.99
N ASN A 189 5.51 4.26 -10.71
CA ASN A 189 5.59 4.03 -12.16
C ASN A 189 5.85 2.56 -12.48
N ALA A 190 6.76 1.90 -11.76
CA ALA A 190 7.01 0.47 -11.91
C ALA A 190 5.73 -0.30 -11.58
N THR A 191 5.13 -0.01 -10.44
CA THR A 191 3.96 -0.73 -9.90
C THR A 191 2.70 -0.51 -10.74
N PHE A 192 2.26 0.73 -10.93
CA PHE A 192 0.94 1.02 -11.50
C PHE A 192 0.96 1.30 -13.01
N ILE A 193 2.05 1.88 -13.53
CA ILE A 193 2.14 2.28 -14.95
C ILE A 193 2.74 1.16 -15.80
N LYS A 194 3.87 0.60 -15.37
CA LYS A 194 4.59 -0.48 -16.08
C LYS A 194 4.07 -1.87 -15.71
N ARG A 195 3.34 -2.01 -14.60
CA ARG A 195 2.89 -3.31 -14.05
C ARG A 195 4.07 -4.28 -13.90
N GLN A 196 5.19 -3.77 -13.41
CA GLN A 196 6.41 -4.50 -13.17
C GLN A 196 6.75 -4.51 -11.69
N THR A 197 7.32 -5.62 -11.23
CA THR A 197 7.78 -5.74 -9.86
C THR A 197 9.12 -6.44 -9.78
N TYR A 198 9.95 -6.01 -8.84
CA TYR A 198 11.30 -6.51 -8.63
C TYR A 198 11.39 -7.16 -7.25
N PRO A 199 12.14 -8.26 -7.09
CA PRO A 199 12.41 -8.80 -5.77
C PRO A 199 13.17 -7.75 -4.94
N THR A 200 12.82 -7.62 -3.66
CA THR A 200 13.48 -6.68 -2.72
C THR A 200 14.31 -7.35 -1.64
N ARG A 201 14.37 -8.69 -1.68
CA ARG A 201 15.19 -9.54 -0.82
C ARG A 201 15.47 -10.86 -1.52
N ILE A 202 16.31 -11.68 -0.89
CA ILE A 202 16.61 -13.03 -1.37
C ILE A 202 15.28 -13.80 -1.53
N PRO A 203 14.97 -14.31 -2.73
CA PRO A 203 13.82 -15.17 -2.95
C PRO A 203 13.94 -16.44 -2.10
N ASP A 204 12.94 -16.70 -1.25
CA ASP A 204 12.70 -18.00 -0.61
C ASP A 204 11.52 -18.68 -1.30
N TYR A 205 11.12 -19.88 -0.88
CA TYR A 205 9.99 -20.59 -1.49
C TYR A 205 8.69 -19.74 -1.50
N PHE A 206 8.41 -19.04 -0.40
CA PHE A 206 7.22 -18.20 -0.27
C PHE A 206 7.26 -17.01 -1.25
N ASN A 207 8.42 -16.37 -1.39
CA ASN A 207 8.61 -15.22 -2.28
C ASN A 207 8.67 -15.63 -3.74
N GLY A 208 9.42 -16.69 -4.02
CA GLY A 208 9.74 -17.18 -5.35
C GLY A 208 8.55 -17.85 -6.03
N VAL A 209 7.69 -18.54 -5.27
CA VAL A 209 6.58 -19.31 -5.83
C VAL A 209 5.24 -18.67 -5.48
N ILE A 210 4.88 -18.58 -4.20
CA ILE A 210 3.51 -18.23 -3.79
C ILE A 210 3.18 -16.77 -4.10
N LEU A 211 3.99 -15.83 -3.60
CA LEU A 211 3.73 -14.41 -3.84
C LEU A 211 3.93 -14.02 -5.29
N THR A 212 4.96 -14.59 -5.94
CA THR A 212 5.20 -14.38 -7.36
C THR A 212 4.00 -14.81 -8.19
N GLN A 213 3.42 -15.99 -7.91
CA GLN A 213 2.22 -16.44 -8.62
C GLN A 213 1.01 -15.54 -8.31
N LYS A 214 0.77 -15.24 -7.02
CA LYS A 214 -0.34 -14.35 -6.57
C LYS A 214 -0.36 -13.02 -7.33
N TYR A 215 0.79 -12.35 -7.48
CA TYR A 215 0.83 -11.04 -8.16
C TYR A 215 0.94 -11.15 -9.69
N LYS A 216 1.45 -12.27 -10.24
CA LYS A 216 1.33 -12.57 -11.68
C LYS A 216 -0.12 -12.72 -12.10
N ASP A 217 -0.92 -13.47 -11.33
CA ASP A 217 -2.35 -13.67 -11.61
C ASP A 217 -3.14 -12.36 -11.52
N ARG A 218 -2.63 -11.39 -10.75
CA ARG A 218 -3.18 -10.03 -10.64
C ARG A 218 -2.61 -9.06 -11.69
N GLY A 219 -1.79 -9.53 -12.63
CA GLY A 219 -1.34 -8.78 -13.80
C GLY A 219 0.03 -8.11 -13.68
N TRP A 220 0.84 -8.42 -12.67
CA TRP A 220 2.21 -7.91 -12.56
C TRP A 220 3.24 -8.83 -13.19
N GLN A 221 4.14 -8.25 -13.97
CA GLN A 221 5.31 -8.92 -14.51
C GLN A 221 6.45 -8.91 -13.48
N PHE A 222 6.92 -10.09 -13.10
CA PHE A 222 8.06 -10.24 -12.18
C PHE A 222 9.38 -10.12 -12.95
N ILE A 223 10.20 -9.15 -12.60
CA ILE A 223 11.49 -8.88 -13.24
C ILE A 223 12.61 -9.44 -12.35
N GLN A 224 13.18 -10.56 -12.76
CA GLN A 224 14.18 -11.30 -11.97
C GLN A 224 15.59 -10.68 -12.00
N ARG A 225 15.92 -9.93 -13.06
CA ARG A 225 17.26 -9.33 -13.22
C ARG A 225 17.19 -7.83 -13.02
N VAL A 226 18.05 -7.30 -12.15
CA VAL A 226 18.16 -5.86 -11.94
C VAL A 226 18.93 -5.28 -13.12
N PRO A 227 18.37 -4.31 -13.88
CA PRO A 227 19.05 -3.73 -15.03
C PRO A 227 20.44 -3.17 -14.66
N LYS A 228 21.45 -3.44 -15.51
CA LYS A 228 22.84 -3.01 -15.29
C LYS A 228 23.10 -1.52 -15.52
N LYS A 229 22.17 -0.81 -16.18
CA LYS A 229 22.19 0.65 -16.43
C LYS A 229 20.98 1.28 -15.73
N LYS A 230 20.77 2.61 -15.89
CA LYS A 230 19.57 3.33 -15.39
C LYS A 230 18.34 2.44 -15.48
N ARG A 231 17.60 2.36 -14.37
CA ARG A 231 16.50 1.39 -14.28
C ARG A 231 15.33 1.84 -15.16
N VAL A 232 14.35 0.95 -15.31
CA VAL A 232 13.18 1.17 -16.20
C VAL A 232 12.43 2.46 -15.85
N THR A 233 12.46 2.86 -14.58
CA THR A 233 11.88 4.10 -14.06
C THR A 233 12.89 4.76 -13.11
N ALA A 234 12.93 6.10 -13.11
CA ALA A 234 13.88 6.88 -12.29
C ALA A 234 13.71 6.64 -10.79
N GLU A 235 12.50 6.32 -10.33
CA GLU A 235 12.19 5.97 -8.94
C GLU A 235 12.90 4.69 -8.47
N LEU A 236 13.34 3.84 -9.40
CA LEU A 236 14.11 2.66 -9.07
C LEU A 236 15.62 2.96 -9.05
N ASP A 237 16.12 4.09 -9.57
CA ASP A 237 17.58 4.32 -9.63
C ASP A 237 18.26 4.15 -8.25
N LEU A 238 19.50 3.64 -8.27
CA LEU A 238 20.26 3.34 -7.06
C LEU A 238 20.60 4.61 -6.26
N GLY A 239 20.68 4.47 -4.94
CA GLY A 239 21.07 5.54 -4.01
C GLY A 239 19.98 5.90 -3.02
N SER A 240 20.14 7.05 -2.37
CA SER A 240 19.25 7.52 -1.32
C SER A 240 18.00 8.19 -1.88
N ARG A 241 16.86 7.90 -1.24
CA ARG A 241 15.56 8.51 -1.49
C ARG A 241 14.87 8.83 -0.16
N ARG A 242 13.77 9.56 -0.23
CA ARG A 242 12.91 9.83 0.93
C ARG A 242 11.47 9.51 0.59
N ILE A 243 10.72 9.01 1.55
CA ILE A 243 9.27 8.84 1.37
C ILE A 243 8.66 10.23 1.24
N GLY A 244 7.90 10.44 0.15
CA GLY A 244 7.31 11.75 -0.19
C GLY A 244 8.14 12.57 -1.18
N ASP A 245 9.30 12.06 -1.63
CA ASP A 245 10.07 12.73 -2.69
C ASP A 245 9.31 12.78 -4.03
N LYS A 246 9.88 13.46 -5.04
CA LYS A 246 9.29 13.63 -6.38
C LYS A 246 9.01 12.32 -7.13
N HIS A 247 9.52 11.19 -6.63
CA HIS A 247 9.35 9.86 -7.21
C HIS A 247 8.36 8.99 -6.41
N THR A 248 7.90 9.46 -5.25
CA THR A 248 6.82 8.84 -4.46
C THR A 248 5.48 9.36 -4.94
N TRP A 249 4.50 8.47 -5.11
CA TRP A 249 3.12 8.88 -5.24
C TRP A 249 2.53 9.05 -3.85
N LYS A 250 2.29 10.30 -3.46
CA LYS A 250 1.60 10.70 -2.23
C LYS A 250 0.17 11.10 -2.54
N MET A 251 -0.78 10.61 -1.74
CA MET A 251 -2.20 10.91 -1.83
C MET A 251 -2.72 11.26 -0.45
N ALA A 252 -3.27 12.47 -0.30
CA ALA A 252 -4.00 12.84 0.91
C ALA A 252 -5.33 12.06 0.98
N LEU A 253 -5.65 11.58 2.17
CA LEU A 253 -6.94 10.95 2.47
C LEU A 253 -7.95 12.00 2.92
N SER A 254 -9.22 11.59 3.07
CA SER A 254 -10.22 12.47 3.69
C SER A 254 -9.77 12.86 5.10
N PRO A 255 -9.99 14.10 5.57
CA PRO A 255 -9.59 14.53 6.91
C PRO A 255 -10.13 13.59 8.01
N ILE A 256 -9.36 13.43 9.10
CA ILE A 256 -9.80 12.68 10.30
C ILE A 256 -10.72 13.58 11.15
N SER A 257 -10.49 14.90 11.13
CA SER A 257 -11.33 15.93 11.73
C SER A 257 -11.28 17.21 10.89
N ASP A 258 -12.20 18.15 11.14
CA ASP A 258 -12.23 19.46 10.48
C ASP A 258 -10.96 20.32 10.76
N ASP A 259 -10.23 20.01 11.83
CA ASP A 259 -9.05 20.79 12.30
C ASP A 259 -7.69 20.23 11.82
N THR A 260 -7.63 19.06 11.18
CA THR A 260 -6.37 18.33 10.91
C THR A 260 -5.89 18.39 9.46
N ALA A 261 -6.39 19.32 8.66
CA ALA A 261 -6.35 19.20 7.20
C ALA A 261 -4.97 19.42 6.53
N ASP A 262 -4.01 20.16 7.10
CA ASP A 262 -2.89 20.65 6.27
C ASP A 262 -1.44 20.43 6.78
N ASP A 263 -1.18 20.16 8.07
CA ASP A 263 0.20 20.27 8.62
C ASP A 263 0.82 18.99 9.24
N ALA A 264 0.12 17.85 9.26
CA ALA A 264 0.73 16.62 9.77
C ALA A 264 1.61 15.98 8.69
N ALA A 265 2.92 15.96 8.91
CA ALA A 265 3.80 15.03 8.21
C ALA A 265 3.36 13.62 8.65
N GLY A 266 2.54 12.95 7.83
CA GLY A 266 2.08 11.58 8.13
C GLY A 266 3.27 10.70 8.53
N ALA A 267 3.05 9.71 9.40
CA ALA A 267 4.08 8.97 10.17
C ALA A 267 5.31 8.42 9.41
N VAL A 268 5.31 8.45 8.08
CA VAL A 268 6.39 7.96 7.21
C VAL A 268 7.02 9.04 6.32
N GLU A 269 6.45 10.24 6.25
CA GLU A 269 6.91 11.32 5.39
C GLU A 269 8.34 11.75 5.77
N GLY A 270 9.19 11.96 4.77
CA GLY A 270 10.57 12.42 4.96
C GLY A 270 11.56 11.35 5.40
N LEU A 271 11.10 10.15 5.80
CA LEU A 271 12.00 9.05 6.17
C LEU A 271 12.92 8.67 5.02
N GLU A 272 14.21 8.63 5.31
CA GLU A 272 15.26 8.32 4.34
C GLU A 272 15.43 6.81 4.18
N PHE A 273 15.66 6.38 2.95
CA PHE A 273 15.97 4.99 2.64
C PHE A 273 16.96 4.91 1.48
N GLU A 274 17.66 3.79 1.39
CA GLU A 274 18.62 3.51 0.33
C GLU A 274 18.12 2.38 -0.56
N ILE A 275 18.33 2.57 -1.87
CA ILE A 275 18.13 1.55 -2.88
C ILE A 275 19.50 1.06 -3.35
N THR A 276 19.80 -0.21 -3.07
CA THR A 276 21.05 -0.88 -3.48
C THR A 276 20.77 -1.99 -4.50
N ARG A 277 21.81 -2.41 -5.21
CA ARG A 277 21.77 -3.63 -6.02
C ARG A 277 22.41 -4.72 -5.19
N CYS A 278 21.66 -5.79 -4.98
CA CYS A 278 22.16 -6.95 -4.26
C CYS A 278 22.23 -8.14 -5.22
N GLN A 279 23.18 -9.03 -4.95
CA GLN A 279 23.39 -10.27 -5.67
C GLN A 279 23.74 -11.37 -4.68
N GLY A 280 23.37 -12.60 -5.00
CA GLY A 280 23.59 -13.76 -4.15
C GLY A 280 23.30 -15.06 -4.88
N PHE A 281 23.33 -16.16 -4.17
CA PHE A 281 23.09 -17.49 -4.72
C PHE A 281 21.98 -18.20 -3.94
N TYR A 282 21.13 -18.94 -4.66
CA TYR A 282 20.18 -19.90 -4.09
C TYR A 282 20.22 -21.16 -4.96
N ASP A 283 20.52 -22.32 -4.36
CA ASP A 283 20.69 -23.61 -5.05
C ASP A 283 21.51 -23.48 -6.35
N GLU A 284 22.70 -22.87 -6.26
CA GLU A 284 23.65 -22.65 -7.37
C GLU A 284 23.24 -21.61 -8.43
N PHE A 285 22.03 -21.05 -8.36
CA PHE A 285 21.58 -19.98 -9.26
C PHE A 285 21.96 -18.61 -8.72
N GLU A 286 22.62 -17.80 -9.56
CA GLU A 286 22.85 -16.38 -9.27
C GLU A 286 21.51 -15.62 -9.34
N LEU A 287 21.20 -14.91 -8.25
CA LEU A 287 19.99 -14.11 -8.10
C LEU A 287 20.37 -12.65 -7.82
N GLU A 288 19.58 -11.73 -8.38
CA GLU A 288 19.70 -10.30 -8.12
C GLU A 288 18.41 -9.76 -7.52
N TRP A 289 18.54 -8.81 -6.60
CA TRP A 289 17.38 -8.11 -6.03
C TRP A 289 17.71 -6.66 -5.68
N LEU A 290 16.65 -5.90 -5.38
CA LEU A 290 16.73 -4.53 -4.94
C LEU A 290 16.81 -4.48 -3.41
N GLY A 291 17.98 -4.18 -2.84
CA GLY A 291 18.01 -3.84 -1.42
C GLY A 291 17.27 -2.53 -1.23
N VAL A 292 16.18 -2.52 -0.46
CA VAL A 292 15.42 -1.31 -0.12
C VAL A 292 15.29 -1.29 1.40
N ALA A 293 16.01 -0.37 2.03
CA ALA A 293 16.10 -0.32 3.49
C ALA A 293 16.18 1.12 3.97
N ALA A 294 15.47 1.43 5.07
CA ALA A 294 15.56 2.73 5.71
C ALA A 294 16.99 2.98 6.22
N SER A 295 17.48 4.21 6.04
CA SER A 295 18.81 4.63 6.50
C SER A 295 18.71 4.96 8.00
N ARG A 296 19.22 4.05 8.86
CA ARG A 296 19.28 4.06 10.35
C ARG A 296 18.29 4.95 11.14
N GLN A 297 17.43 4.25 11.89
CA GLN A 297 16.58 4.62 13.05
C GLN A 297 15.96 6.02 13.04
N ALA A 298 14.65 6.07 12.73
CA ALA A 298 13.79 7.07 13.35
C ALA A 298 13.93 6.90 14.88
N ASP A 299 14.51 7.91 15.53
CA ASP A 299 14.57 8.04 16.98
C ASP A 299 13.15 8.16 17.58
#